data_AF-A0A1G3A844-F1
#
_entry.id   AF-A0A1G3A844-F1
#
_cell.length_a   1.000
_cell.length_b   1.000
_cell.length_c   1.000
_cell.angle_alpha   90.00
_cell.angle_beta   90.00
_cell.angle_gamma   90.00
#
_symmetry.space_group_name_H-M   'P 1'
#
loop_
_entity.id
_entity.type
_entity.pdbx_description
1 polymer ?
#
loop_
_entity_poly.entity_id
_entity_poly.type
_entity_poly.pdbx_seq_one_letter_code
_entity_poly.pdbx_strand_id
1 'polypeptide(L)'
;MDLIGSVHVADAAYYDWLNRRFEIYDALLYELVAPPGHTVPLGRDASSANPVGALQNFIKGVLELEHQLAHIDYQKANFIHADMSPDEFAQSMADRDESVSRMIFQLLGRSLAQQHKLSAPDRAPDVDLLAALFAKDRALQLKMVLAEQFEDMELLLTGFGGADGSTLIEGRNAVALRVLGQQIRQGRKKIGVFYGAGHLADMDQRVRRELGLKPIQTVWVTAWDLCAR
;
A
#
# COMPACT_ATOMS: atom_id res chain seq x y z
N MET A 1 -5.77 14.27 14.09
CA MET A 1 -4.90 13.82 12.99
C MET A 1 -5.11 12.33 12.91
N ASP A 2 -5.36 11.83 11.71
CA ASP A 2 -5.72 10.43 11.50
C ASP A 2 -4.66 9.81 10.59
N LEU A 3 -4.09 8.69 11.02
CA LEU A 3 -3.30 7.81 10.16
C LEU A 3 -4.27 6.88 9.44
N ILE A 4 -4.21 6.86 8.11
CA ILE A 4 -5.14 6.12 7.25
C ILE A 4 -4.32 5.14 6.42
N GLY A 5 -4.38 3.87 6.82
CA GLY A 5 -3.73 2.77 6.11
C GLY A 5 -4.62 2.23 5.01
N SER A 6 -4.02 1.93 3.86
CA SER A 6 -4.74 1.39 2.72
C SER A 6 -4.09 0.19 2.09
N VAL A 7 -4.93 -0.65 1.50
CA VAL A 7 -4.50 -1.67 0.55
C VAL A 7 -4.72 -1.13 -0.86
N HIS A 8 -3.80 -1.43 -1.76
CA HIS A 8 -3.81 -0.87 -3.12
C HIS A 8 -4.80 -1.56 -4.06
N VAL A 9 -5.35 -2.71 -3.63
CA VAL A 9 -6.35 -3.49 -4.35
C VAL A 9 -7.46 -3.89 -3.38
N ALA A 10 -8.69 -3.48 -3.65
CA ALA A 10 -9.85 -3.69 -2.75
C ALA A 10 -11.19 -3.62 -3.51
N ASP A 11 -12.29 -3.95 -2.85
CA ASP A 11 -13.64 -3.76 -3.41
C ASP A 11 -13.94 -2.26 -3.63
N ALA A 12 -14.71 -1.92 -4.66
CA ALA A 12 -15.04 -0.52 -4.96
C ALA A 12 -15.66 0.24 -3.78
N ALA A 13 -16.51 -0.42 -2.99
CA ALA A 13 -17.16 0.15 -1.81
C ALA A 13 -16.16 0.64 -0.74
N TYR A 14 -14.97 0.01 -0.66
CA TYR A 14 -13.89 0.45 0.22
C TYR A 14 -13.37 1.83 -0.20
N TYR A 15 -13.09 2.01 -1.49
CA TYR A 15 -12.60 3.29 -2.02
C TYR A 15 -13.68 4.37 -1.98
N ASP A 16 -14.94 4.04 -2.18
CA ASP A 16 -16.07 4.97 -2.00
C ASP A 16 -16.15 5.48 -0.56
N TRP A 17 -15.99 4.58 0.42
CA TRP A 17 -15.97 4.94 1.83
C TRP A 17 -14.78 5.88 2.13
N LEU A 18 -13.59 5.56 1.60
CA LEU A 18 -12.40 6.39 1.77
C LEU A 18 -12.58 7.79 1.17
N ASN A 19 -13.07 7.90 -0.06
CA ASN A 19 -13.33 9.18 -0.71
C ASN A 19 -14.27 10.06 0.13
N ARG A 20 -15.36 9.51 0.67
CA ARG A 20 -16.27 10.25 1.57
C ARG A 20 -15.57 10.65 2.87
N ARG A 21 -14.75 9.76 3.43
CA ARG A 21 -13.98 10.06 4.65
C ARG A 21 -12.97 11.18 4.40
N PHE A 22 -12.36 11.26 3.22
CA PHE A 22 -11.34 12.25 2.90
C PHE A 22 -11.85 13.69 2.86
N GLU A 23 -13.14 13.89 2.58
CA GLU A 23 -13.75 15.22 2.53
C GLU A 23 -13.75 15.96 3.87
N ILE A 24 -13.60 15.24 4.99
CA ILE A 24 -13.65 15.84 6.33
C ILE A 24 -12.33 16.48 6.78
N TYR A 25 -11.25 16.29 6.02
CA TYR A 25 -9.92 16.80 6.37
C TYR A 25 -9.62 18.12 5.66
N ASP A 26 -9.02 19.05 6.41
CA ASP A 26 -8.50 20.32 5.89
C ASP A 26 -7.28 20.09 4.99
N ALA A 27 -6.53 19.02 5.25
CA ALA A 27 -5.36 18.58 4.52
C ALA A 27 -5.26 17.04 4.58
N LEU A 28 -5.15 16.41 3.43
CA LEU A 28 -4.93 14.97 3.28
C LEU A 28 -3.58 14.74 2.61
N LEU A 29 -2.62 14.29 3.40
CA LEU A 29 -1.26 13.99 2.95
C LEU A 29 -1.29 12.62 2.29
N TYR A 30 -0.80 12.49 1.06
CA TYR A 30 -0.85 11.23 0.34
C TYR A 30 0.52 10.73 -0.12
N GLU A 31 0.61 9.40 -0.15
CA GLU A 31 1.71 8.62 -0.67
C GLU A 31 1.68 8.58 -2.21
N LEU A 32 2.78 9.00 -2.86
CA LEU A 32 3.04 8.77 -4.29
C LEU A 32 4.46 9.25 -4.62
N VAL A 33 5.35 8.37 -5.07
CA VAL A 33 6.64 8.83 -5.61
C VAL A 33 6.40 9.50 -6.97
N ALA A 34 6.45 10.82 -7.00
CA ALA A 34 6.15 11.61 -8.19
C ALA A 34 6.80 13.01 -8.14
N PRO A 35 7.05 13.65 -9.30
CA PRO A 35 7.54 15.02 -9.32
C PRO A 35 6.59 15.99 -8.59
N PRO A 36 7.11 17.08 -7.98
CA PRO A 36 6.26 18.09 -7.36
C PRO A 36 5.22 18.64 -8.33
N GLY A 37 3.97 18.74 -7.88
CA GLY A 37 2.85 19.21 -8.72
C GLY A 37 2.30 18.18 -9.70
N HIS A 38 2.79 16.94 -9.69
CA HIS A 38 2.19 15.86 -10.45
C HIS A 38 0.78 15.54 -9.93
N THR A 39 -0.20 15.53 -10.84
CA THR A 39 -1.58 15.13 -10.54
C THR A 39 -1.86 13.76 -11.11
N VAL A 40 -2.49 12.89 -10.30
CA VAL A 40 -2.95 11.57 -10.77
C VAL A 40 -4.28 11.77 -11.51
N PRO A 41 -4.38 11.41 -12.80
CA PRO A 41 -5.64 11.43 -13.51
C PRO A 41 -6.58 10.37 -12.91
N LEU A 42 -7.81 10.76 -12.56
CA LEU A 42 -8.84 9.81 -12.15
C LEU A 42 -9.16 8.85 -13.30
N GLY A 43 -9.35 7.56 -13.01
CA GLY A 43 -9.74 6.56 -14.00
C GLY A 43 -8.60 6.08 -14.91
N ARG A 44 -7.34 6.28 -14.52
CA ARG A 44 -6.21 5.70 -15.24
C ARG A 44 -6.08 4.21 -14.88
N ASP A 45 -6.67 3.34 -15.70
CA ASP A 45 -6.36 1.91 -15.63
C ASP A 45 -4.86 1.69 -15.90
N ALA A 46 -4.30 0.62 -15.30
CA ALA A 46 -2.95 0.20 -15.61
C ALA A 46 -2.83 -0.01 -17.13
N SER A 47 -1.85 0.63 -17.77
CA SER A 47 -1.69 0.55 -19.22
C SER A 47 -1.57 -0.90 -19.67
N SER A 48 -2.51 -1.36 -20.52
CA SER A 48 -2.50 -2.71 -21.11
C SER A 48 -1.34 -2.92 -22.10
N ALA A 49 -0.60 -1.85 -22.43
CA ALA A 49 0.53 -1.90 -23.36
C ALA A 49 1.81 -2.51 -22.76
N ASN A 50 1.88 -2.72 -21.45
CA ASN A 50 3.01 -3.38 -20.77
C ASN A 50 2.53 -4.71 -20.14
N PRO A 51 3.29 -5.82 -20.27
CA PRO A 51 3.03 -7.10 -19.59
C PRO A 51 2.59 -7.00 -18.12
N VAL A 52 3.18 -6.08 -17.35
CA VAL A 52 2.82 -5.88 -15.93
C VAL A 52 1.41 -5.29 -15.80
N GLY A 53 1.04 -4.32 -16.64
CA GLY A 53 -0.30 -3.74 -16.62
C GLY A 53 -1.37 -4.70 -17.14
N ALA A 54 -1.03 -5.58 -18.10
CA ALA A 54 -1.92 -6.64 -18.54
C ALA A 54 -2.20 -7.67 -17.42
N LEU A 55 -1.18 -8.05 -16.65
CA LEU A 55 -1.35 -8.94 -15.48
C LEU A 55 -2.19 -8.27 -14.38
N GLN A 56 -1.96 -6.99 -14.09
CA GLN A 56 -2.77 -6.23 -13.14
C GLN A 56 -4.24 -6.18 -13.54
N ASN A 57 -4.54 -5.88 -14.81
CA ASN A 57 -5.91 -5.87 -15.33
C ASN A 57 -6.57 -7.28 -15.33
N PHE A 58 -5.78 -8.34 -15.53
CA PHE A 58 -6.27 -9.71 -15.41
C PHE A 58 -6.66 -10.04 -13.97
N ILE A 59 -5.81 -9.73 -12.99
CA ILE A 59 -6.08 -9.92 -11.56
C ILE A 59 -7.31 -9.11 -11.14
N LYS A 60 -7.41 -7.85 -11.59
CA LYS A 60 -8.58 -6.97 -11.43
C LYS A 60 -9.88 -7.67 -11.89
N GLY A 61 -9.90 -8.18 -13.12
CA GLY A 61 -11.09 -8.80 -13.71
C GLY A 61 -11.46 -10.16 -13.12
N VAL A 62 -10.47 -10.92 -12.63
CA VAL A 62 -10.71 -12.26 -12.04
C VAL A 62 -11.12 -12.16 -10.57
N LEU A 63 -10.54 -11.22 -9.82
CA LEU A 63 -10.85 -11.00 -8.40
C LEU A 63 -11.99 -10.01 -8.17
N GLU A 64 -12.47 -9.30 -9.20
CA GLU A 64 -13.45 -8.20 -9.07
C GLU A 64 -12.99 -7.12 -8.07
N LEU A 65 -11.69 -6.84 -8.06
CA LEU A 65 -11.08 -5.82 -7.21
C LEU A 65 -10.71 -4.60 -8.05
N GLU A 66 -10.61 -3.45 -7.41
CA GLU A 66 -10.24 -2.18 -8.04
C GLU A 66 -8.88 -1.70 -7.55
N HIS A 67 -8.20 -0.91 -8.37
CA HIS A 67 -6.93 -0.29 -7.99
C HIS A 67 -7.17 1.08 -7.34
N GLN A 68 -6.47 1.35 -6.24
CA GLN A 68 -6.54 2.61 -5.50
C GLN A 68 -6.39 3.86 -6.40
N LEU A 69 -5.41 3.86 -7.32
CA LEU A 69 -5.17 5.00 -8.22
C LEU A 69 -6.30 5.24 -9.24
N ALA A 70 -7.10 4.21 -9.54
CA ALA A 70 -8.24 4.35 -10.44
C ALA A 70 -9.48 4.93 -9.74
N HIS A 71 -9.60 4.73 -8.41
CA HIS A 71 -10.82 5.03 -7.64
C HIS A 71 -10.71 6.22 -6.68
N ILE A 72 -9.52 6.52 -6.15
CA ILE A 72 -9.34 7.69 -5.28
C ILE A 72 -9.16 8.96 -6.12
N ASP A 73 -9.88 10.02 -5.77
CA ASP A 73 -9.79 11.32 -6.45
C ASP A 73 -8.69 12.19 -5.82
N TYR A 74 -7.46 12.01 -6.30
CA TYR A 74 -6.30 12.79 -5.87
C TYR A 74 -6.31 14.26 -6.33
N GLN A 75 -7.30 14.68 -7.13
CA GLN A 75 -7.37 16.04 -7.67
C GLN A 75 -8.08 17.02 -6.74
N LYS A 76 -8.64 16.55 -5.62
CA LYS A 76 -9.28 17.41 -4.63
C LYS A 76 -8.27 18.39 -4.04
N ALA A 77 -8.71 19.62 -3.80
CA ALA A 77 -7.86 20.71 -3.33
C ALA A 77 -7.22 20.48 -1.94
N ASN A 78 -7.78 19.56 -1.13
CA ASN A 78 -7.24 19.21 0.17
C ASN A 78 -6.16 18.11 0.09
N PHE A 79 -5.90 17.49 -1.07
CA PHE A 79 -4.83 16.52 -1.23
C PHE A 79 -3.48 17.23 -1.37
N ILE A 80 -2.52 16.81 -0.56
CA ILE A 80 -1.18 17.39 -0.48
C ILE A 80 -0.18 16.27 -0.67
N HIS A 81 0.65 16.39 -1.71
CA HIS A 81 1.74 15.45 -1.94
C HIS A 81 2.69 15.47 -0.74
N ALA A 82 2.90 14.30 -0.14
CA ALA A 82 3.65 14.17 1.10
C ALA A 82 4.77 13.14 1.00
N ASP A 83 5.26 12.87 -0.21
CA ASP A 83 6.19 11.78 -0.48
C ASP A 83 7.39 12.28 -1.29
N MET A 84 8.35 11.40 -1.55
CA MET A 84 9.55 11.70 -2.32
C MET A 84 9.24 11.98 -3.80
N SER A 85 10.04 12.84 -4.41
CA SER A 85 10.23 12.84 -5.86
C SER A 85 11.04 11.62 -6.32
N PRO A 86 11.02 11.26 -7.62
CA PRO A 86 11.84 10.17 -8.14
C PRO A 86 13.35 10.33 -7.85
N ASP A 87 13.84 11.58 -7.92
CA ASP A 87 15.25 11.89 -7.64
C ASP A 87 15.57 11.74 -6.14
N GLU A 88 14.70 12.25 -5.25
CA GLU A 88 14.84 12.05 -3.80
C GLU A 88 14.79 10.57 -3.42
N PHE A 89 13.91 9.79 -4.06
CA PHE A 89 13.79 8.35 -3.84
C PHE A 89 15.06 7.61 -4.29
N ALA A 90 15.57 7.91 -5.49
CA ALA A 90 16.79 7.30 -6.00
C ALA A 90 18.01 7.66 -5.13
N GLN A 91 18.10 8.93 -4.69
CA GLN A 91 19.17 9.36 -3.79
C GLN A 91 19.06 8.68 -2.43
N SER A 92 17.85 8.57 -1.85
CA SER A 92 17.64 7.86 -0.59
C SER A 92 18.06 6.39 -0.68
N MET A 93 17.77 5.70 -1.78
CA MET A 93 18.25 4.34 -1.97
C MET A 93 19.78 4.27 -2.03
N ALA A 94 20.41 5.19 -2.76
CA ALA A 94 21.88 5.25 -2.85
C ALA A 94 22.54 5.52 -1.50
N ASP A 95 22.01 6.48 -0.73
CA ASP A 95 22.53 6.85 0.60
C ASP A 95 22.44 5.71 1.62
N ARG A 96 21.50 4.78 1.39
CA ARG A 96 21.22 3.63 2.27
C ARG A 96 21.83 2.32 1.74
N ASP A 97 22.63 2.37 0.67
CA ASP A 97 23.19 1.21 -0.04
C ASP A 97 22.09 0.19 -0.47
N GLU A 98 20.89 0.70 -0.74
CA GLU A 98 19.75 -0.08 -1.20
C GLU A 98 19.80 -0.22 -2.73
N SER A 99 19.67 -1.46 -3.19
CA SER A 99 19.68 -1.78 -4.62
C SER A 99 18.49 -2.65 -4.97
N VAL A 100 17.70 -2.18 -5.94
CA VAL A 100 16.53 -2.90 -6.47
C VAL A 100 16.93 -4.29 -6.98
N SER A 101 18.07 -4.42 -7.65
CA SER A 101 18.53 -5.74 -8.12
C SER A 101 18.86 -6.67 -6.96
N ARG A 102 19.48 -6.15 -5.89
CA ARG A 102 19.78 -6.92 -4.68
C ARG A 102 18.49 -7.38 -3.98
N MET A 103 17.48 -6.52 -3.90
CA MET A 103 16.15 -6.89 -3.36
C MET A 103 15.50 -8.01 -4.17
N ILE A 104 15.53 -7.91 -5.51
CA ILE A 104 15.02 -8.96 -6.40
C ILE A 104 15.79 -10.27 -6.20
N PHE A 105 17.13 -10.22 -6.08
CA PHE A 105 17.92 -11.42 -5.82
C PHE A 105 17.62 -12.04 -4.45
N GLN A 106 17.38 -11.23 -3.42
CA GLN A 106 16.97 -11.72 -2.10
C GLN A 106 15.58 -12.37 -2.14
N LEU A 107 14.63 -11.77 -2.86
CA LEU A 107 13.31 -12.35 -3.11
C LEU A 107 13.42 -13.73 -3.76
N LEU A 108 14.16 -13.81 -4.87
CA LEU A 108 14.38 -15.07 -5.59
C LEU A 108 15.06 -16.12 -4.70
N GLY A 109 16.09 -15.73 -3.96
CA GLY A 109 16.80 -16.61 -3.04
C GLY A 109 15.89 -17.15 -1.92
N ARG A 110 15.04 -16.31 -1.34
CA ARG A 110 14.06 -16.72 -0.33
C ARG A 110 12.97 -17.62 -0.92
N SER A 111 12.47 -17.30 -2.11
CA SER A 111 11.49 -18.15 -2.82
C SER A 111 12.06 -19.55 -3.06
N LEU A 112 13.31 -19.66 -3.50
CA LEU A 112 13.99 -20.95 -3.67
C LEU A 112 14.15 -21.68 -2.33
N ALA A 113 14.57 -20.97 -1.27
CA ALA A 113 14.71 -21.55 0.07
C ALA A 113 13.36 -22.01 0.67
N GLN A 114 12.26 -21.31 0.38
CA GLN A 114 10.92 -21.62 0.84
C GLN A 114 10.31 -22.81 0.08
N GLN A 115 10.59 -22.94 -1.22
CA GLN A 115 10.25 -24.16 -1.99
C GLN A 115 10.82 -25.43 -1.35
N HIS A 116 12.01 -25.37 -0.75
CA HIS A 116 12.59 -26.52 -0.05
C HIS A 116 11.90 -26.84 1.30
N LYS A 117 11.24 -25.87 1.95
CA LYS A 117 10.47 -26.07 3.20
C LYS A 117 9.04 -26.55 2.95
N LEU A 118 8.49 -26.37 1.75
CA LEU A 118 7.15 -26.79 1.34
C LEU A 118 7.03 -28.30 1.02
N SER A 119 8.05 -29.11 1.36
CA SER A 119 7.98 -30.58 1.25
C SER A 119 7.17 -31.27 2.38
N ALA A 120 6.35 -30.53 3.14
CA ALA A 120 5.45 -31.07 4.17
C ALA A 120 4.02 -31.24 3.62
N PRO A 121 3.30 -32.33 3.94
CA PRO A 121 2.15 -32.81 3.15
C PRO A 121 0.79 -32.23 3.53
N ASP A 122 0.68 -30.98 3.98
CA ASP A 122 -0.63 -30.34 4.20
C ASP A 122 -0.88 -29.26 3.14
N ARG A 123 -1.76 -29.64 2.19
CA ARG A 123 -2.33 -28.87 1.06
C ARG A 123 -1.39 -27.93 0.31
N ALA A 124 -1.01 -28.33 -0.90
CA ALA A 124 -0.26 -27.48 -1.81
C ALA A 124 -1.12 -26.25 -2.22
N PRO A 125 -0.69 -25.00 -1.92
CA PRO A 125 -1.43 -23.79 -2.28
C PRO A 125 -1.71 -23.67 -3.79
N ASP A 126 -0.89 -24.32 -4.62
CA ASP A 126 -1.08 -24.40 -6.07
C ASP A 126 -2.36 -25.15 -6.48
N VAL A 127 -2.82 -26.12 -5.68
CA VAL A 127 -4.04 -26.90 -5.96
C VAL A 127 -5.29 -26.10 -5.59
N ASP A 128 -5.25 -25.39 -4.47
CA ASP A 128 -6.36 -24.55 -4.00
C ASP A 128 -6.57 -23.35 -4.93
N LEU A 129 -5.49 -22.77 -5.47
CA LEU A 129 -5.55 -21.71 -6.48
C LEU A 129 -6.20 -22.20 -7.79
N LEU A 130 -5.80 -23.38 -8.28
CA LEU A 130 -6.39 -23.99 -9.48
C LEU A 130 -7.88 -24.32 -9.28
N ALA A 131 -8.25 -24.87 -8.12
CA ALA A 131 -9.65 -25.15 -7.80
C ALA A 131 -10.48 -23.86 -7.73
N ALA A 132 -9.94 -22.81 -7.12
CA ALA A 132 -10.61 -21.51 -7.00
C ALA A 132 -10.86 -20.84 -8.37
N LEU A 133 -9.97 -21.00 -9.35
CA LEU A 133 -10.16 -20.47 -10.72
C LEU A 133 -11.39 -21.04 -11.44
N PHE A 134 -11.79 -22.27 -11.13
CA PHE A 134 -12.93 -22.96 -11.76
C PHE A 134 -14.19 -22.97 -10.88
N ALA A 135 -14.15 -22.36 -9.69
CA ALA A 135 -15.29 -22.27 -8.79
C ALA A 135 -16.39 -21.35 -9.36
N LYS A 136 -17.65 -21.59 -8.97
CA LYS A 136 -18.77 -20.71 -9.37
C LYS A 136 -18.63 -19.32 -8.75
N ASP A 137 -18.10 -19.27 -7.54
CA ASP A 137 -17.75 -18.10 -6.73
C ASP A 137 -16.24 -17.81 -6.78
N ARG A 138 -15.62 -18.02 -7.95
CA ARG A 138 -14.15 -17.90 -8.16
C ARG A 138 -13.53 -16.65 -7.54
N ALA A 139 -14.17 -15.49 -7.65
CA ALA A 139 -13.64 -14.24 -7.11
C ALA A 139 -13.50 -14.30 -5.59
N LEU A 140 -14.51 -14.84 -4.89
CA LEU A 140 -14.49 -15.02 -3.44
C LEU A 140 -13.42 -16.03 -3.03
N GLN A 141 -13.40 -17.20 -3.69
CA GLN A 141 -12.42 -18.26 -3.37
C GLN A 141 -10.97 -17.79 -3.58
N LEU A 142 -10.71 -17.06 -4.67
CA LEU A 142 -9.38 -16.53 -4.94
C LEU A 142 -8.99 -15.42 -3.96
N LYS A 143 -9.94 -14.55 -3.54
CA LYS A 143 -9.68 -13.58 -2.47
C LYS A 143 -9.33 -14.28 -1.16
N MET A 144 -9.99 -15.38 -0.81
CA MET A 144 -9.67 -16.13 0.41
C MET A 144 -8.25 -16.71 0.36
N VAL A 145 -7.89 -17.39 -0.74
CA VAL A 145 -6.55 -17.95 -0.93
C VAL A 145 -5.46 -16.86 -0.87
N LEU A 146 -5.71 -15.70 -1.49
CA LEU A 146 -4.74 -14.59 -1.50
C LEU A 146 -4.66 -13.84 -0.17
N ALA A 147 -5.76 -13.78 0.59
CA ALA A 147 -5.79 -13.10 1.89
C ALA A 147 -4.85 -13.80 2.90
N GLU A 148 -4.75 -15.13 2.85
CA GLU A 148 -3.83 -15.91 3.70
C GLU A 148 -2.36 -15.61 3.37
N GLN A 149 -2.04 -15.27 2.12
CA GLN A 149 -0.67 -14.93 1.69
C GLN A 149 -0.31 -13.45 1.90
N PHE A 150 -1.29 -12.61 2.24
CA PHE A 150 -1.12 -11.16 2.30
C PHE A 150 -0.19 -10.73 3.46
N GLU A 151 -0.33 -11.36 4.62
CA GLU A 151 0.49 -11.10 5.82
C GLU A 151 1.96 -11.41 5.58
N ASP A 152 2.25 -12.56 4.93
CA ASP A 152 3.62 -12.98 4.59
C ASP A 152 4.30 -12.00 3.63
N MET A 153 3.54 -11.44 2.68
CA MET A 153 4.06 -10.48 1.71
C MET A 153 4.40 -9.13 2.35
N GLU A 154 3.59 -8.66 3.30
CA GLU A 154 3.84 -7.41 4.04
C GLU A 154 5.06 -7.53 4.98
N LEU A 155 5.18 -8.66 5.70
CA LEU A 155 6.34 -8.96 6.53
C LEU A 155 7.64 -9.00 5.70
N LEU A 156 7.54 -9.53 4.49
CA LEU A 156 8.66 -9.61 3.59
C LEU A 156 9.08 -8.22 3.07
N LEU A 157 8.13 -7.34 2.75
CA LEU A 157 8.40 -5.97 2.29
C LEU A 157 9.02 -5.08 3.38
N THR A 158 8.54 -5.21 4.62
CA THR A 158 9.12 -4.47 5.77
C THR A 158 10.52 -4.97 6.14
N GLY A 159 10.82 -6.24 5.86
CA GLY A 159 12.12 -6.87 6.12
C GLY A 159 13.26 -6.54 5.13
N PHE A 160 13.06 -5.66 4.15
CA PHE A 160 14.13 -5.24 3.22
C PHE A 160 15.02 -4.12 3.77
N GLY A 161 14.64 -3.49 4.88
CA GLY A 161 15.41 -2.42 5.52
C GLY A 161 16.67 -2.91 6.22
N GLY A 162 17.67 -2.03 6.30
CA GLY A 162 18.82 -2.18 7.19
C GLY A 162 18.48 -1.81 8.64
N ALA A 163 19.50 -1.59 9.48
CA ALA A 163 19.30 -1.18 10.89
C ALA A 163 18.50 0.12 11.05
N ASP A 164 18.57 1.01 10.04
CA ASP A 164 17.85 2.29 10.00
C ASP A 164 16.50 2.21 9.25
N GLY A 165 16.07 1.01 8.83
CA GLY A 165 14.89 0.80 7.98
C GLY A 165 15.19 0.80 6.48
N SER A 166 14.17 0.98 5.66
CA SER A 166 14.21 1.02 4.19
C SER A 166 13.84 2.40 3.61
N THR A 167 14.28 2.71 2.38
CA THR A 167 13.74 3.85 1.62
C THR A 167 12.24 3.67 1.37
N LEU A 168 11.80 2.44 1.12
CA LEU A 168 10.42 2.11 0.79
C LEU A 168 9.42 2.53 1.86
N ILE A 169 9.83 2.52 3.15
CA ILE A 169 8.97 2.87 4.28
C ILE A 169 9.54 4.07 5.04
N GLU A 170 10.65 3.90 5.77
CA GLU A 170 11.19 4.88 6.71
C GLU A 170 11.65 6.17 6.04
N GLY A 171 12.27 6.07 4.88
CA GLY A 171 12.67 7.23 4.09
C GLY A 171 11.47 8.08 3.69
N ARG A 172 10.45 7.45 3.10
CA ARG A 172 9.22 8.11 2.65
C ARG A 172 8.40 8.66 3.81
N ASN A 173 8.32 7.93 4.92
CA ASN A 173 7.66 8.39 6.14
C ASN A 173 8.32 9.64 6.74
N ALA A 174 9.64 9.77 6.67
CA ALA A 174 10.32 10.98 7.10
C ALA A 174 9.90 12.21 6.28
N VAL A 175 9.69 12.05 4.97
CA VAL A 175 9.14 13.12 4.12
C VAL A 175 7.70 13.44 4.51
N ALA A 176 6.87 12.43 4.74
CA ALA A 176 5.48 12.59 5.19
C ALA A 176 5.39 13.43 6.48
N LEU A 177 6.24 13.13 7.48
CA LEU A 177 6.27 13.87 8.74
C LEU A 177 6.75 15.32 8.57
N ARG A 178 7.71 15.57 7.67
CA ARG A 178 8.15 16.93 7.34
C ARG A 178 6.99 17.75 6.77
N VAL A 179 6.21 17.19 5.85
CA VAL A 179 5.03 17.85 5.25
C VAL A 179 3.91 18.00 6.29
N LEU A 180 3.69 16.99 7.14
CA LEU A 180 2.75 17.07 8.26
C LEU A 180 3.07 18.25 9.18
N GLY A 181 4.34 18.41 9.56
CA GLY A 181 4.80 19.54 10.37
C GLY A 181 4.57 20.90 9.69
N GLN A 182 4.72 20.98 8.36
CA GLN A 182 4.40 22.20 7.60
C GLN A 182 2.90 22.52 7.67
N GLN A 183 2.03 21.53 7.46
CA GLN A 183 0.58 21.73 7.51
C GLN A 183 0.09 22.13 8.91
N ILE A 184 0.67 21.55 9.96
CA ILE A 184 0.41 21.95 11.36
C ILE A 184 0.81 23.42 11.58
N ARG A 185 1.98 23.85 11.11
CA ARG A 185 2.45 25.24 11.22
C ARG A 185 1.57 26.22 10.42
N GLN A 186 0.98 25.77 9.31
CA GLN A 186 -0.01 26.52 8.54
C GLN A 186 -1.39 26.58 9.23
N GLY A 187 -1.55 25.96 10.40
CA GLY A 187 -2.75 26.06 11.22
C GLY A 187 -3.84 25.04 10.89
N ARG A 188 -3.59 24.09 9.97
CA ARG A 188 -4.53 22.99 9.66
C ARG A 188 -4.81 22.17 10.91
N LYS A 189 -6.08 21.80 11.16
CA LYS A 189 -6.49 21.13 12.41
C LYS A 189 -6.88 19.68 12.15
N LYS A 190 -7.63 19.43 11.08
CA LYS A 190 -8.04 18.09 10.66
C LYS A 190 -7.12 17.62 9.53
N ILE A 191 -6.06 16.92 9.91
CA ILE A 191 -5.08 16.40 8.95
C ILE A 191 -5.20 14.87 8.90
N GLY A 192 -5.36 14.32 7.70
CA GLY A 192 -5.26 12.88 7.44
C GLY A 192 -3.93 12.56 6.75
N VAL A 193 -3.34 11.41 7.08
CA VAL A 193 -2.13 10.90 6.41
C VAL A 193 -2.48 9.55 5.78
N PHE A 194 -2.62 9.54 4.46
CA PHE A 194 -3.13 8.43 3.66
C PHE A 194 -2.01 7.71 2.91
N TYR A 195 -1.64 6.53 3.44
CA TYR A 195 -0.52 5.72 2.98
C TYR A 195 -0.93 4.24 2.90
N GLY A 196 -0.11 3.43 2.24
CA GLY A 196 -0.19 1.97 2.32
C GLY A 196 -0.06 1.48 3.76
N ALA A 197 -0.78 0.42 4.12
CA ALA A 197 -0.84 -0.10 5.48
C ALA A 197 0.57 -0.40 6.07
N GLY A 198 1.49 -0.90 5.25
CA GLY A 198 2.87 -1.20 5.66
C GLY A 198 3.67 0.00 6.15
N HIS A 199 3.26 1.23 5.82
CA HIS A 199 3.90 2.45 6.34
C HIS A 199 3.50 2.77 7.79
N LEU A 200 2.35 2.28 8.26
CA LEU A 200 1.73 2.81 9.48
C LEU A 200 2.50 2.50 10.75
N ALA A 201 3.19 1.35 10.82
CA ALA A 201 3.92 0.95 12.02
C ALA A 201 5.05 1.94 12.36
N ASP A 202 5.91 2.24 11.39
CA ASP A 202 6.96 3.27 11.56
C ASP A 202 6.35 4.67 11.74
N MET A 203 5.30 5.01 10.98
CA MET A 203 4.68 6.33 11.05
C MET A 203 4.04 6.62 12.42
N ASP A 204 3.35 5.65 13.02
CA ASP A 204 2.81 5.74 14.37
C ASP A 204 3.93 5.96 15.41
N GLN A 205 5.03 5.22 15.32
CA GLN A 205 6.18 5.40 16.21
C GLN A 205 6.76 6.82 16.11
N ARG A 206 6.96 7.33 14.90
CA ARG A 206 7.51 8.67 14.69
C ARG A 206 6.57 9.75 15.20
N VAL A 207 5.28 9.67 14.86
CA VAL A 207 4.28 10.65 15.29
C VAL A 207 4.17 10.71 16.81
N ARG A 208 4.26 9.58 17.52
CA ARG A 208 4.33 9.56 18.99
C ARG A 208 5.58 10.22 19.53
N ARG A 209 6.74 9.87 18.98
CA ARG A 209 8.05 10.34 19.48
C ARG A 209 8.28 11.82 19.19
N GLU A 210 7.92 12.27 17.99
CA GLU A 210 8.29 13.59 17.47
C GLU A 210 7.18 14.63 17.68
N LEU A 211 5.92 14.21 17.69
CA LEU A 211 4.76 15.10 17.87
C LEU A 211 4.03 14.89 19.21
N GLY A 212 4.42 13.88 20.00
CA GLY A 212 3.79 13.58 21.29
C GLY A 212 2.34 13.10 21.18
N LEU A 213 1.87 12.75 19.98
CA LEU A 213 0.49 12.30 19.77
C LEU A 213 0.30 10.88 20.31
N LYS A 214 -0.94 10.55 20.65
CA LYS A 214 -1.34 9.22 21.15
C LYS A 214 -2.59 8.76 20.43
N PRO A 215 -2.74 7.45 20.17
CA PRO A 215 -3.95 6.91 19.57
C PRO A 215 -5.10 7.09 20.54
N ILE A 216 -6.25 7.49 20.01
CA ILE A 216 -7.48 7.63 20.79
C ILE A 216 -8.56 6.65 20.32
N GLN A 217 -8.45 6.19 19.08
CA GLN A 217 -9.42 5.31 18.44
C GLN A 217 -8.76 4.59 17.26
N THR A 218 -9.22 3.37 17.00
CA THR A 218 -8.95 2.63 15.76
C THR A 218 -10.27 2.34 15.07
N VAL A 219 -10.31 2.54 13.76
CA VAL A 219 -11.48 2.23 12.92
C VAL A 219 -11.02 1.28 11.83
N TRP A 220 -11.69 0.13 11.71
CA TRP A 220 -11.45 -0.83 10.64
C TRP A 220 -12.47 -0.62 9.52
N VAL A 221 -12.00 -0.69 8.29
CA VAL A 221 -12.82 -0.56 7.08
C VAL A 221 -12.62 -1.82 6.26
N THR A 222 -13.70 -2.49 5.91
CA THR A 222 -13.66 -3.71 5.10
C THR A 222 -13.12 -3.39 3.72
N ALA A 223 -11.93 -3.90 3.40
CA ALA A 223 -11.33 -3.78 2.08
C ALA A 223 -11.80 -4.89 1.14
N TRP A 224 -11.80 -6.13 1.62
CA TRP A 224 -12.28 -7.30 0.88
C TRP A 224 -13.47 -7.89 1.65
N ASP A 225 -14.64 -7.88 1.03
CA ASP A 225 -15.82 -8.59 1.54
C ASP A 225 -15.69 -10.07 1.17
N LEU A 226 -15.46 -10.90 2.19
CA LEU A 226 -15.33 -12.35 2.06
C LEU A 226 -16.62 -13.08 2.45
N CYS A 227 -17.74 -12.38 2.57
CA CYS A 227 -19.03 -13.02 2.82
C CYS A 227 -19.60 -13.59 1.52
N ALA A 228 -20.11 -14.83 1.57
CA ALA A 228 -20.85 -15.41 0.47
C ALA A 228 -22.12 -14.59 0.20
N ARG A 229 -22.37 -14.24 -1.06
CA ARG A 229 -23.60 -13.58 -1.52
C ARG A 229 -24.63 -14.60 -1.99
#